data_AF-A0A6P6FXU7-F1
#
_entry.id   AF-A0A6P6FXU7-F1
#
_cell.length_a   1.000
_cell.length_b   1.000
_cell.length_c   1.000
_cell.angle_alpha   90.00
_cell.angle_beta   90.00
_cell.angle_gamma   90.00
#
_symmetry.space_group_name_H-M   'P 1'
#
loop_
_entity.id
_entity.type
_entity.pdbx_description
1 polymer ?
#
loop_
_entity_poly.entity_id
_entity_poly.type
_entity_poly.pdbx_seq_one_letter_code
_entity_poly.pdbx_strand_id
1 'polypeptide(L)'
;MKAPPKASDVAEIKPEQLLEADGFVFGFPSRFGVMAAQCKAFFDATDDIWKKQALAGKPAGIFWSTGFHGGGQELTALTAITQLAHHGMIYVPLGYTFGSGMFEMIEVKGGSSYGAGTYAADGSRVPTELELQQAFHQGKYVAEIAKKLKN
;
A
#
# COMPACT_ATOMS: atom_id res chain seq x y z
N MET A 1 -1.13 8.05 -19.89
CA MET A 1 -0.77 6.61 -19.95
C MET A 1 -1.96 5.79 -19.52
N LYS A 2 -2.29 4.72 -20.26
CA LYS A 2 -3.25 3.71 -19.80
C LYS A 2 -2.46 2.67 -18.99
N ALA A 3 -2.98 2.29 -17.83
CA ALA A 3 -2.43 1.15 -17.10
C ALA A 3 -2.55 -0.12 -17.98
N PRO A 4 -1.61 -1.07 -17.86
CA PRO A 4 -1.76 -2.35 -18.54
C PRO A 4 -3.09 -3.02 -18.12
N PRO A 5 -3.66 -3.91 -18.95
CA PRO A 5 -4.81 -4.70 -18.57
C PRO A 5 -4.55 -5.45 -17.26
N LYS A 6 -5.61 -5.63 -16.45
CA LYS A 6 -5.53 -6.47 -15.26
C LYS A 6 -5.04 -7.87 -15.67
N ALA A 7 -4.03 -8.39 -14.98
CA ALA A 7 -3.58 -9.75 -15.21
C ALA A 7 -4.70 -10.76 -14.86
N SER A 8 -4.81 -11.84 -15.62
CA SER A 8 -5.92 -12.80 -15.52
C SER A 8 -5.90 -13.61 -14.22
N ASP A 9 -4.75 -13.68 -13.57
CA ASP A 9 -4.50 -14.35 -12.29
C ASP A 9 -4.79 -13.47 -11.07
N VAL A 10 -5.10 -12.18 -11.27
CA VAL A 10 -5.47 -11.27 -10.18
C VAL A 10 -6.98 -11.32 -9.95
N ALA A 11 -7.36 -11.96 -8.85
CA ALA A 11 -8.74 -12.02 -8.39
C ALA A 11 -9.29 -10.63 -8.05
N GLU A 12 -10.55 -10.40 -8.39
CA GLU A 12 -11.32 -9.26 -7.88
C GLU A 12 -11.93 -9.64 -6.54
N ILE A 13 -11.75 -8.78 -5.54
CA ILE A 13 -12.36 -8.95 -4.23
C ILE A 13 -13.53 -8.00 -4.05
N LYS A 14 -14.52 -8.43 -3.28
CA LYS A 14 -15.60 -7.57 -2.78
C LYS A 14 -15.25 -7.00 -1.41
N PRO A 15 -15.82 -5.84 -1.00
CA PRO A 15 -15.57 -5.25 0.31
C PRO A 15 -15.73 -6.22 1.49
N GLU A 16 -16.72 -7.12 1.45
CA GLU A 16 -17.02 -8.05 2.55
C GLU A 16 -15.89 -9.06 2.79
N GLN A 17 -15.08 -9.35 1.77
CA GLN A 17 -13.95 -10.27 1.88
C GLN A 17 -12.80 -9.69 2.70
N LEU A 18 -12.80 -8.38 2.98
CA LEU A 18 -11.85 -7.79 3.94
C LEU A 18 -12.02 -8.40 5.34
N LEU A 19 -13.20 -8.94 5.66
CA LEU A 19 -13.44 -9.55 6.97
C LEU A 19 -12.63 -10.84 7.17
N GLU A 20 -12.27 -11.53 6.09
CA GLU A 20 -11.57 -12.82 6.11
C GLU A 20 -10.07 -12.69 6.43
N ALA A 21 -9.47 -11.52 6.20
CA ALA A 21 -8.03 -11.30 6.36
C ALA A 21 -7.66 -10.87 7.79
N ASP A 22 -6.53 -11.35 8.31
CA ASP A 22 -5.99 -10.93 9.61
C ASP A 22 -5.19 -9.61 9.54
N GLY A 23 -4.78 -9.21 8.34
CA GLY A 23 -4.00 -8.01 8.08
C GLY A 23 -3.90 -7.72 6.59
N PHE A 24 -3.48 -6.50 6.24
CA PHE A 24 -3.56 -6.00 4.86
C PHE A 24 -2.29 -5.29 4.41
N VAL A 25 -2.04 -5.31 3.12
CA VAL A 25 -1.08 -4.44 2.46
C VAL A 25 -1.77 -3.85 1.24
N PHE A 26 -2.19 -2.59 1.32
CA PHE A 26 -2.98 -1.95 0.27
C PHE A 26 -2.09 -1.23 -0.75
N GLY A 27 -2.32 -1.49 -2.02
CA GLY A 27 -1.54 -0.96 -3.15
C GLY A 27 -2.32 0.00 -4.02
N PHE A 28 -1.81 1.20 -4.26
CA PHE A 28 -2.49 2.18 -5.12
C PHE A 28 -1.53 2.86 -6.11
N PRO A 29 -1.89 2.99 -7.41
CA PRO A 29 -1.19 3.92 -8.27
C PRO A 29 -1.56 5.36 -7.87
N SER A 30 -0.55 6.22 -7.73
CA SER A 30 -0.74 7.64 -7.42
C SER A 30 -1.49 8.36 -8.54
N ARG A 31 -2.45 9.18 -8.14
CA ARG A 31 -3.15 10.16 -8.97
C ARG A 31 -3.07 11.50 -8.27
N PHE A 32 -2.09 12.32 -8.66
CA PHE A 32 -1.87 13.65 -8.11
C PHE A 32 -1.72 13.68 -6.57
N GLY A 33 -1.03 12.68 -6.01
CA GLY A 33 -0.77 12.59 -4.57
C GLY A 33 -1.89 11.96 -3.74
N VAL A 34 -2.90 11.37 -4.38
CA VAL A 34 -3.93 10.55 -3.74
C VAL A 34 -4.09 9.20 -4.45
N MET A 35 -4.80 8.25 -3.83
CA MET A 35 -5.14 6.98 -4.47
C MET A 35 -6.00 7.16 -5.72
N ALA A 36 -5.96 6.18 -6.63
CA ALA A 36 -6.85 6.20 -7.79
C ALA A 36 -8.33 6.09 -7.41
N ALA A 37 -9.21 6.61 -8.27
CA ALA A 37 -10.66 6.67 -8.03
C ALA A 37 -11.28 5.30 -7.75
N GLN A 38 -10.80 4.23 -8.40
CA GLN A 38 -11.25 2.85 -8.17
C GLN A 38 -10.96 2.38 -6.74
N CYS A 39 -9.80 2.76 -6.20
CA CYS A 39 -9.41 2.42 -4.83
C CYS A 39 -10.28 3.18 -3.83
N LYS A 40 -10.55 4.47 -4.11
CA LYS A 40 -11.46 5.26 -3.29
C LYS A 40 -12.89 4.71 -3.33
N ALA A 41 -13.38 4.32 -4.51
CA ALA A 41 -14.70 3.70 -4.66
C ALA A 41 -14.81 2.37 -3.89
N PHE A 42 -13.73 1.58 -3.85
CA PHE A 42 -13.68 0.36 -3.03
C PHE A 42 -13.83 0.69 -1.54
N PHE A 43 -13.12 1.67 -1.00
CA PHE A 43 -13.30 2.12 0.38
C PHE A 43 -14.69 2.73 0.62
N ASP A 44 -15.26 3.47 -0.34
CA ASP A 44 -16.62 4.02 -0.19
C ASP A 44 -17.69 2.92 -0.10
N ALA A 45 -17.45 1.76 -0.71
CA ALA A 45 -18.31 0.59 -0.59
C ALA A 45 -18.18 -0.16 0.75
N THR A 46 -17.33 0.30 1.69
CA THR A 46 -17.12 -0.35 2.99
C THR A 46 -17.93 0.29 4.14
N ASP A 47 -18.94 1.10 3.86
CA ASP A 47 -19.73 1.82 4.87
C ASP A 47 -20.29 0.91 5.98
N ASP A 48 -20.87 -0.24 5.63
CA ASP A 48 -21.41 -1.18 6.62
C ASP A 48 -20.32 -1.86 7.47
N ILE A 49 -19.13 -2.06 6.91
CA ILE A 49 -17.96 -2.61 7.61
C ILE A 49 -17.43 -1.56 8.59
N TRP A 50 -17.35 -0.31 8.14
CA TRP A 50 -16.93 0.84 8.94
C TRP A 50 -17.89 1.09 10.11
N LYS A 51 -19.21 1.10 9.88
CA LYS A 51 -20.22 1.28 10.94
C LYS A 51 -20.07 0.26 12.08
N LYS A 52 -19.72 -0.98 11.72
CA LYS A 52 -19.49 -2.08 12.67
C LYS A 52 -18.07 -2.08 13.23
N GLN A 53 -17.19 -1.22 12.74
CA GLN A 53 -15.76 -1.20 13.05
C GLN A 53 -15.11 -2.58 12.88
N ALA A 54 -15.54 -3.34 11.87
CA ALA A 54 -15.18 -4.76 11.74
C ALA A 54 -13.73 -5.00 11.27
N LEU A 55 -13.03 -3.93 10.87
CA LEU A 55 -11.59 -3.95 10.57
C LEU A 55 -10.74 -3.38 11.71
N ALA A 56 -11.36 -2.91 12.80
CA ALA A 56 -10.64 -2.28 13.88
C ALA A 56 -9.61 -3.25 14.50
N GLY A 57 -8.42 -2.74 14.80
CA GLY A 57 -7.31 -3.52 15.35
C GLY A 57 -6.55 -4.36 14.32
N LYS A 58 -7.05 -4.55 13.09
CA LYS A 58 -6.32 -5.27 12.04
C LYS A 58 -5.15 -4.41 11.53
N PRO A 59 -3.91 -4.95 11.44
CA PRO A 59 -2.78 -4.20 10.91
C PRO A 59 -2.87 -4.02 9.40
N ALA A 60 -2.48 -2.85 8.92
CA ALA A 60 -2.45 -2.52 7.51
C ALA A 60 -1.20 -1.73 7.11
N GLY A 61 -0.49 -2.20 6.09
CA GLY A 61 0.55 -1.46 5.38
C GLY A 61 0.01 -0.83 4.08
N ILE A 62 0.76 0.12 3.54
CA ILE A 62 0.45 0.78 2.26
C ILE A 62 1.68 0.71 1.34
N PHE A 63 1.46 0.45 0.05
CA PHE A 63 2.47 0.59 -1.00
C PHE A 63 1.87 1.30 -2.21
N TRP A 64 2.71 1.86 -3.08
CA TRP A 64 2.22 2.65 -4.22
C TRP A 64 3.19 2.66 -5.40
N SER A 65 2.69 3.14 -6.54
CA SER A 65 3.54 3.52 -7.67
C SER A 65 3.30 4.98 -8.07
N THR A 66 4.36 5.67 -8.50
CA THR A 66 4.25 7.01 -9.10
C THR A 66 4.92 7.03 -10.48
N GLY A 67 4.61 8.02 -11.31
CA GLY A 67 5.32 8.19 -12.58
C GLY A 67 6.77 8.61 -12.37
N PHE A 68 6.98 9.74 -11.69
CA PHE A 68 8.29 10.37 -11.57
C PHE A 68 8.57 10.84 -10.13
N HIS A 69 9.80 11.30 -9.91
CA HIS A 69 10.22 11.96 -8.67
C HIS A 69 9.28 13.11 -8.30
N GLY A 70 8.98 13.26 -7.00
CA GLY A 70 8.07 14.29 -6.50
C GLY A 70 6.59 14.06 -6.84
N GLY A 71 6.24 13.06 -7.64
CA GLY A 71 4.87 12.77 -8.10
C GLY A 71 3.93 12.17 -7.04
N GLY A 72 4.06 12.59 -5.78
CA GLY A 72 3.26 12.08 -4.66
C GLY A 72 3.84 10.83 -4.01
N GLN A 73 5.16 10.65 -4.03
CA GLN A 73 5.84 9.50 -3.41
C GLN A 73 5.57 9.38 -1.90
N GLU A 74 5.37 10.49 -1.18
CA GLU A 74 4.97 10.41 0.23
C GLU A 74 3.49 10.75 0.41
N LEU A 75 2.99 11.73 -0.35
CA LEU A 75 1.63 12.25 -0.18
C LEU A 75 0.55 11.21 -0.49
N THR A 76 0.78 10.30 -1.45
CA THR A 76 -0.18 9.23 -1.77
C THR A 76 -0.39 8.30 -0.58
N ALA A 77 0.71 7.94 0.11
CA ALA A 77 0.64 7.11 1.30
C ALA A 77 -0.02 7.88 2.45
N LEU A 78 0.43 9.11 2.71
CA LEU A 78 -0.08 9.95 3.79
C LEU A 78 -1.59 10.18 3.69
N THR A 79 -2.09 10.46 2.49
CA THR A 79 -3.52 10.67 2.26
C THR A 79 -4.31 9.37 2.37
N ALA A 80 -3.75 8.23 1.98
CA ALA A 80 -4.39 6.92 2.12
C ALA A 80 -4.51 6.44 3.58
N ILE A 81 -3.60 6.84 4.48
CA ILE A 81 -3.67 6.51 5.92
C ILE A 81 -5.00 6.93 6.54
N THR A 82 -5.62 8.01 6.05
CA THR A 82 -6.92 8.47 6.54
C THR A 82 -8.00 7.39 6.46
N GLN A 83 -7.97 6.54 5.43
CA GLN A 83 -8.94 5.45 5.28
C GLN A 83 -8.75 4.37 6.36
N LEU A 84 -7.49 4.05 6.68
CA LEU A 84 -7.16 3.10 7.74
C LEU A 84 -7.61 3.63 9.11
N ALA A 85 -7.35 4.91 9.37
CA ALA A 85 -7.72 5.56 10.61
C ALA A 85 -9.23 5.54 10.87
N HIS A 86 -10.04 5.85 9.85
CA HIS A 86 -11.51 5.81 9.98
C HIS A 86 -12.05 4.39 10.24
N HIS A 87 -11.41 3.37 9.70
CA HIS A 87 -11.74 1.95 9.95
C HIS A 87 -11.19 1.38 11.26
N GLY A 88 -10.48 2.20 12.06
CA GLY A 88 -9.85 1.75 13.30
C GLY A 88 -8.69 0.78 13.10
N MET A 89 -8.14 0.70 11.89
CA MET A 89 -7.03 -0.21 11.56
C MET A 89 -5.71 0.31 12.14
N ILE A 90 -4.79 -0.60 12.44
CA ILE A 90 -3.46 -0.24 12.92
C ILE A 90 -2.56 -0.02 11.71
N TYR A 91 -2.20 1.22 11.42
CA TYR A 91 -1.25 1.52 10.36
C TYR A 91 0.15 1.03 10.74
N VAL A 92 0.72 0.15 9.91
CA VAL A 92 2.07 -0.38 10.02
C VAL A 92 2.95 0.28 8.96
N PRO A 93 3.72 1.33 9.30
CA PRO A 93 4.66 1.95 8.38
C PRO A 93 5.85 1.01 8.12
N LEU A 94 6.52 1.21 6.99
CA LEU A 94 7.82 0.58 6.76
C LEU A 94 8.87 1.11 7.74
N GLY A 95 8.80 2.40 8.06
CA GLY A 95 9.85 3.11 8.78
C GLY A 95 11.18 2.97 8.06
N TYR A 96 12.26 2.90 8.82
CA TYR A 96 13.61 2.60 8.31
C TYR A 96 14.00 1.13 8.55
N THR A 97 13.02 0.23 8.71
CA THR A 97 13.27 -1.16 9.12
C THR A 97 13.94 -2.02 8.04
N PHE A 98 13.92 -1.57 6.78
CA PHE A 98 14.65 -2.20 5.66
C PHE A 98 16.16 -1.88 5.65
N GLY A 99 16.67 -1.21 6.70
CA GLY A 99 18.10 -1.04 6.93
C GLY A 99 18.78 -0.15 5.89
N SER A 100 19.99 -0.53 5.45
CA SER A 100 20.81 0.24 4.52
C SER A 100 20.09 0.57 3.21
N GLY A 101 19.18 -0.29 2.73
CA GLY A 101 18.38 -0.04 1.54
C GLY A 101 17.45 1.17 1.63
N MET A 102 17.18 1.69 2.83
CA MET A 102 16.44 2.94 3.03
C MET A 102 17.29 4.19 2.78
N PHE A 103 18.61 4.07 2.95
CA PHE A 103 19.58 5.17 2.83
C PHE A 103 20.32 5.16 1.48
N GLU A 104 19.90 4.31 0.55
CA GLU A 104 20.43 4.29 -0.82
C GLU A 104 20.12 5.61 -1.55
N MET A 105 21.13 6.19 -2.20
CA MET A 105 21.09 7.53 -2.81
C MET A 105 21.66 7.58 -4.24
N ILE A 106 22.25 6.49 -4.72
CA ILE A 106 22.84 6.38 -6.06
C ILE A 106 21.77 5.93 -7.06
N GLU A 107 21.00 4.89 -6.72
CA GLU A 107 19.95 4.37 -7.59
C GLU A 107 18.59 5.04 -7.34
N VAL A 108 17.85 5.28 -8.44
CA VAL A 108 16.48 5.79 -8.36
C VAL A 108 15.53 4.68 -7.89
N LYS A 109 15.02 4.84 -6.67
CA LYS A 109 14.02 3.94 -6.06
C LYS A 109 12.82 4.69 -5.51
N GLY A 110 11.64 4.09 -5.64
CA GLY A 110 10.43 4.53 -4.97
C GLY A 110 10.40 4.14 -3.50
N GLY A 111 9.30 4.51 -2.83
CA GLY A 111 9.07 4.19 -1.42
C GLY A 111 9.67 5.21 -0.47
N SER A 112 9.28 5.10 0.80
CA SER A 112 9.62 6.03 1.88
C SER A 112 9.40 5.35 3.23
N SER A 113 9.55 6.09 4.34
CA SER A 113 9.18 5.58 5.66
C SER A 113 7.69 5.21 5.77
N TYR A 114 6.84 5.70 4.86
CA TYR A 114 5.41 5.37 4.84
C TYR A 114 5.13 3.99 4.21
N GLY A 115 6.07 3.36 3.52
CA GLY A 115 5.82 2.13 2.79
C GLY A 115 6.76 1.93 1.61
N ALA A 116 6.72 0.73 1.04
CA ALA A 116 7.41 0.45 -0.20
C ALA A 116 6.72 1.17 -1.37
N GLY A 117 7.50 1.48 -2.39
CA GLY A 117 6.94 2.07 -3.60
C GLY A 117 7.85 1.87 -4.80
N THR A 118 7.34 2.18 -5.97
CA THR A 118 8.08 2.05 -7.23
C THR A 118 7.80 3.22 -8.18
N TYR A 119 8.75 3.50 -9.07
CA TYR A 119 8.55 4.43 -10.18
C TYR A 119 8.18 3.68 -11.46
N ALA A 120 7.09 4.10 -12.11
CA ALA A 120 6.63 3.55 -13.37
C ALA A 120 7.06 4.36 -14.61
N ALA A 121 7.66 5.56 -14.43
CA ALA A 121 7.99 6.48 -15.51
C ALA A 121 6.78 6.78 -16.41
N ASP A 122 6.90 6.52 -17.71
CA ASP A 122 5.82 6.59 -18.72
C ASP A 122 4.99 5.30 -18.83
N GLY A 123 5.12 4.40 -17.84
CA GLY A 123 4.56 3.05 -17.83
C GLY A 123 5.52 1.98 -18.34
N SER A 124 6.70 2.36 -18.86
CA SER A 124 7.72 1.40 -19.33
C SER A 124 8.62 0.86 -18.23
N ARG A 125 8.78 1.58 -17.10
CA ARG A 125 9.66 1.17 -16.02
C ARG A 125 8.97 0.13 -15.13
N VAL A 126 9.63 -1.01 -14.95
CA VAL A 126 9.25 -2.07 -14.01
C VAL A 126 10.00 -1.91 -12.69
N PRO A 127 9.49 -2.43 -11.55
CA PRO A 127 10.20 -2.33 -10.27
C PRO A 127 11.65 -2.82 -10.33
N THR A 128 12.58 -2.09 -9.72
CA THR A 128 13.96 -2.60 -9.55
C THR A 128 14.04 -3.68 -8.49
N GLU A 129 15.12 -4.45 -8.50
CA GLU A 129 15.41 -5.44 -7.47
C GLU A 129 15.38 -4.82 -6.06
N LEU A 130 15.93 -3.62 -5.88
CA LEU A 130 15.89 -2.91 -4.60
C LEU A 130 14.46 -2.58 -4.14
N GLU A 131 13.59 -2.14 -5.05
CA GLU A 131 12.18 -1.86 -4.76
C GLU A 131 11.42 -3.16 -4.42
N LEU A 132 11.72 -4.27 -5.11
CA LEU A 132 11.15 -5.59 -4.83
C LEU A 132 11.58 -6.12 -3.46
N GLN A 133 12.86 -5.96 -3.08
CA GLN A 133 13.37 -6.33 -1.76
C GLN A 133 12.72 -5.51 -0.65
N GLN A 134 12.53 -4.19 -0.87
CA GLN A 134 11.81 -3.33 0.07
C GLN A 134 10.35 -3.78 0.25
N ALA A 135 9.66 -4.11 -0.86
CA ALA A 135 8.29 -4.60 -0.83
C ALA A 135 8.17 -5.96 -0.12
N PHE A 136 9.11 -6.87 -0.37
CA PHE A 136 9.17 -8.17 0.31
C PHE A 136 9.37 -8.00 1.82
N HIS A 137 10.29 -7.11 2.23
CA HIS A 137 10.50 -6.77 3.63
C HIS A 137 9.23 -6.20 4.27
N GLN A 138 8.54 -5.26 3.61
CA GLN A 138 7.27 -4.71 4.12
C GLN A 138 6.22 -5.80 4.32
N GLY A 139 6.03 -6.68 3.32
CA GLY A 139 5.06 -7.77 3.40
C GLY A 139 5.34 -8.70 4.56
N LYS A 140 6.61 -9.10 4.74
CA LYS A 140 7.05 -9.91 5.89
C LYS A 140 6.78 -9.19 7.22
N TYR A 141 7.12 -7.91 7.32
CA TYR A 141 6.97 -7.13 8.54
C TYR A 141 5.50 -7.00 8.97
N VAL A 142 4.61 -6.67 8.03
CA VAL A 142 3.16 -6.60 8.28
C VAL A 142 2.60 -7.96 8.68
N ALA A 143 3.01 -9.04 7.99
CA ALA A 143 2.57 -10.39 8.31
C ALA A 143 3.01 -10.85 9.71
N GLU A 144 4.22 -10.51 10.13
CA GLU A 144 4.71 -10.78 11.48
C GLU A 144 3.92 -10.02 12.55
N ILE A 145 3.51 -8.78 12.29
CA ILE A 145 2.64 -8.02 13.18
C ILE A 145 1.23 -8.61 13.23
N ALA A 146 0.65 -8.97 12.08
CA ALA A 146 -0.63 -9.65 12.01
C ALA A 146 -0.62 -10.94 12.84
N LYS A 147 0.44 -11.75 12.70
CA LYS A 147 0.62 -12.97 13.51
C LYS A 147 0.70 -12.70 15.02
N LYS A 148 1.29 -11.59 15.44
CA LYS A 148 1.38 -11.21 16.88
C LYS A 148 0.06 -10.71 17.45
N LEU A 149 -0.78 -10.11 16.62
CA LEU A 149 -2.09 -9.58 17.01
C LEU A 149 -3.21 -10.62 16.86
N LYS A 150 -2.96 -11.68 16.09
CA LYS A 150 -3.86 -12.82 15.95
C LYS A 150 -3.79 -13.67 17.21
N ASN A 151 -4.87 -13.65 17.98
CA ASN A 151 -5.11 -14.58 19.09
C ASN A 151 -5.44 -15.97 18.57
#